data_AF-A0A8D4BI63-F1
#
_entry.id   AF-A0A8D4BI63-F1
#
_cell.length_a   1.000
_cell.length_b   1.000
_cell.length_c   1.000
_cell.angle_alpha   90.00
_cell.angle_beta   90.00
_cell.angle_gamma   90.00
#
_symmetry.space_group_name_H-M   'P 1'
#
loop_
_entity.id
_entity.type
_entity.pdbx_description
1 polymer ?
#
loop_
_entity_poly.entity_id
_entity_poly.type
_entity_poly.pdbx_seq_one_letter_code
_entity_poly.pdbx_strand_id
1 'polypeptide(L)'
;MSGSGTDEARTGDGAPAGGPRRRRVLPGLGIALLILAVPVGGTVWLFQDELFHPFGDSRACEGSEVPLSDVVGAADTAIPEDATDIHYVTRNGSAQVTFVSRRMPDFLHRTGLVPYGTSAFASRYRSKYALVDGETELPAGLCGSGVRGPVMTYGGSSVSVMVERSPFNEESFRRPARALVTYRTP
;
A
#
# COMPACT_ATOMS: atom_id res chain seq x y z
N MET A 1 -69.81 61.20 -54.52
CA MET A 1 -68.37 60.87 -54.59
C MET A 1 -68.17 59.69 -53.64
N SER A 2 -68.45 58.46 -54.09
CA SER A 2 -67.46 57.48 -54.59
C SER A 2 -66.26 57.38 -53.64
N GLY A 3 -66.21 56.41 -52.73
CA GLY A 3 -65.84 54.98 -52.96
C GLY A 3 -64.42 54.82 -52.36
N SER A 4 -63.94 53.75 -51.74
CA SER A 4 -64.26 52.33 -51.55
C SER A 4 -63.48 51.91 -50.28
N GLY A 5 -63.90 50.98 -49.43
CA GLY A 5 -63.87 49.55 -49.71
C GLY A 5 -63.85 48.80 -48.38
N THR A 6 -64.70 47.78 -48.29
CA THR A 6 -64.85 46.78 -47.24
C THR A 6 -63.78 45.69 -47.31
N ASP A 7 -63.50 45.04 -46.18
CA ASP A 7 -63.61 43.58 -45.94
C ASP A 7 -63.06 43.30 -44.52
N GLU A 8 -63.87 42.84 -43.56
CA GLU A 8 -64.16 41.42 -43.24
C GLU A 8 -62.88 40.63 -42.86
N ALA A 9 -62.77 39.85 -41.77
CA ALA A 9 -63.77 39.18 -40.96
C ALA A 9 -63.17 38.72 -39.60
N ARG A 10 -64.04 38.72 -38.59
CA ARG A 10 -64.36 37.59 -37.67
C ARG A 10 -63.21 36.85 -36.96
N THR A 11 -63.20 36.95 -35.63
CA THR A 11 -62.90 35.84 -34.70
C THR A 11 -63.55 36.25 -33.37
N GLY A 12 -64.51 35.53 -32.77
CA GLY A 12 -64.63 34.09 -32.60
C GLY A 12 -64.72 33.88 -31.08
N ASP A 13 -65.95 33.72 -30.60
CA ASP A 13 -66.33 33.47 -29.21
C ASP A 13 -65.69 32.17 -28.70
N GLY A 14 -65.20 32.14 -27.45
CA GLY A 14 -64.70 30.90 -26.84
C GLY A 14 -63.67 31.09 -25.72
N ALA A 15 -64.13 31.06 -24.47
CA ALA A 15 -63.34 30.59 -23.33
C ALA A 15 -63.82 29.17 -22.95
N PRO A 16 -63.11 28.38 -22.13
CA PRO A 16 -61.67 28.29 -21.86
C PRO A 16 -61.14 26.84 -22.10
N ALA A 17 -59.87 26.67 -22.46
CA ALA A 17 -59.23 25.34 -22.46
C ALA A 17 -58.00 25.36 -21.58
N GLY A 18 -58.13 24.78 -20.39
CA GLY A 18 -57.06 24.59 -19.43
C GLY A 18 -55.90 23.77 -20.01
N GLY A 19 -54.76 24.42 -20.17
CA GLY A 19 -53.48 23.74 -20.43
C GLY A 19 -52.94 23.12 -19.13
N PRO A 20 -52.32 21.93 -19.19
CA PRO A 20 -51.85 21.23 -18.01
C PRO A 20 -50.72 22.02 -17.34
N ARG A 21 -50.89 22.30 -16.04
CA ARG A 21 -49.81 22.77 -15.17
C ARG A 21 -48.64 21.82 -15.32
N ARG A 22 -47.57 22.26 -16.01
CA ARG A 22 -46.25 21.59 -15.99
C ARG A 22 -45.80 21.56 -14.54
N ARG A 23 -46.08 20.43 -13.89
CA ARG A 23 -45.70 20.12 -12.52
C ARG A 23 -44.20 20.41 -12.36
N ARG A 24 -43.88 21.44 -11.56
CA ARG A 24 -42.55 21.65 -10.97
C ARG A 24 -42.29 20.47 -10.02
N VAL A 25 -41.83 19.33 -10.53
CA VAL A 25 -41.33 18.21 -9.70
C VAL A 25 -39.81 18.08 -9.74
N LEU A 26 -39.13 18.92 -10.52
CA LEU A 26 -37.69 18.81 -10.74
C LEU A 26 -36.74 19.47 -9.73
N PRO A 27 -37.14 20.34 -8.76
CA PRO A 27 -36.14 20.89 -7.83
C PRO A 27 -35.82 19.96 -6.65
N GLY A 28 -36.76 19.12 -6.20
CA GLY A 28 -36.57 18.25 -5.04
C GLY A 28 -35.65 17.05 -5.31
N LEU A 29 -35.72 16.49 -6.52
CA LEU A 29 -34.92 15.33 -6.90
C LEU A 29 -33.42 15.68 -7.06
N GLY A 30 -33.12 16.87 -7.60
CA GLY A 30 -31.75 17.36 -7.73
C GLY A 30 -31.10 17.67 -6.39
N ILE A 31 -31.87 18.22 -5.44
CA ILE A 31 -31.41 18.48 -4.07
C ILE A 31 -31.21 17.16 -3.31
N ALA A 32 -32.10 16.18 -3.46
CA ALA A 32 -31.94 14.86 -2.87
C ALA A 32 -30.68 14.14 -3.39
N LEU A 33 -30.40 14.22 -4.69
CA LEU A 33 -29.17 13.67 -5.29
C LEU A 33 -27.90 14.37 -4.78
N LEU A 34 -27.91 15.69 -4.64
CA LEU A 34 -26.79 16.46 -4.07
C LEU A 34 -26.55 16.10 -2.60
N ILE A 35 -27.60 16.02 -1.78
CA ILE A 35 -27.51 15.64 -0.37
C ILE A 35 -27.04 14.19 -0.19
N LEU A 36 -27.31 13.30 -1.14
CA LEU A 36 -26.89 11.89 -1.09
C LEU A 36 -25.49 11.68 -1.69
N ALA A 37 -25.06 12.49 -2.66
CA ALA A 37 -23.73 12.41 -3.26
C ALA A 37 -22.62 13.00 -2.36
N VAL A 38 -22.91 14.06 -1.60
CA VAL A 38 -21.95 14.68 -0.66
C VAL A 38 -21.46 13.73 0.44
N PRO A 39 -22.30 12.92 1.12
CA PRO A 39 -21.81 11.98 2.14
C PRO A 39 -21.02 10.84 1.51
N VAL A 40 -21.40 10.32 0.35
CA VAL A 40 -20.66 9.22 -0.31
C VAL A 40 -19.29 9.70 -0.83
N GLY A 41 -19.24 10.86 -1.48
CA GLY A 41 -17.98 11.47 -1.92
C GLY A 41 -17.09 11.90 -0.75
N GLY A 42 -17.70 12.43 0.32
CA GLY A 42 -17.00 12.86 1.53
C GLY A 42 -16.42 11.71 2.34
N THR A 43 -17.12 10.58 2.44
CA THR A 43 -16.58 9.37 3.07
C THR A 43 -15.44 8.79 2.25
N VAL A 44 -15.55 8.71 0.92
CA VAL A 44 -14.49 8.17 0.07
C VAL A 44 -13.20 8.99 0.18
N TRP A 45 -13.28 10.32 0.33
CA TRP A 45 -12.11 11.17 0.52
C TRP A 45 -11.40 10.93 1.86
N LEU A 46 -12.16 10.64 2.92
CA LEU A 46 -11.60 10.35 4.26
C LEU A 46 -10.94 8.96 4.36
N PHE A 47 -11.28 8.05 3.46
CA PHE A 47 -10.72 6.69 3.43
C PHE A 47 -9.77 6.46 2.25
N GLN A 48 -9.36 7.51 1.52
CA GLN A 48 -8.42 7.35 0.40
C GLN A 48 -7.12 6.65 0.83
N ASP A 49 -6.56 7.02 1.98
CA ASP A 49 -5.31 6.44 2.47
C ASP A 49 -5.44 4.97 2.91
N GLU A 50 -6.62 4.52 3.35
CA GLU A 50 -6.88 3.11 3.69
C GLU A 50 -7.38 2.28 2.49
N LEU A 51 -8.06 2.90 1.52
CA LEU A 51 -8.66 2.22 0.35
C LEU A 51 -7.66 1.99 -0.79
N PHE A 52 -6.56 2.74 -0.85
CA PHE A 52 -5.60 2.70 -1.96
C PHE A 52 -4.19 2.26 -1.54
N HIS A 53 -4.08 1.36 -0.55
CA HIS A 53 -2.83 0.61 -0.39
C HIS A 53 -2.51 -0.18 -1.67
N PRO A 54 -1.25 -0.23 -2.12
CA PRO A 54 -0.89 -1.02 -3.30
C PRO A 54 -1.39 -2.46 -3.14
N PHE A 55 -2.16 -2.94 -4.13
CA PHE A 55 -2.75 -4.28 -4.15
C PHE A 55 -3.72 -4.58 -2.99
N GLY A 56 -4.18 -3.56 -2.25
CA GLY A 56 -4.97 -3.75 -1.02
C GLY A 56 -4.17 -4.33 0.15
N ASP A 57 -2.83 -4.33 0.09
CA ASP A 57 -1.96 -4.79 1.17
C ASP A 57 -1.35 -3.59 1.90
N SER A 58 -1.75 -3.38 3.16
CA SER A 58 -1.27 -2.27 3.99
C SER A 58 0.23 -2.31 4.30
N ARG A 59 0.90 -3.43 4.01
CA ARG A 59 2.35 -3.59 4.15
C ARG A 59 3.09 -3.12 2.91
N ALA A 60 2.41 -2.94 1.79
CA ALA A 60 3.01 -2.53 0.53
C ALA A 60 3.29 -1.02 0.56
N CYS A 61 4.54 -0.67 0.31
CA CYS A 61 4.96 0.72 0.20
C CYS A 61 4.62 1.28 -1.17
N GLU A 62 4.41 2.60 -1.21
CA GLU A 62 4.15 3.33 -2.45
C GLU A 62 5.25 3.07 -3.49
N GLY A 63 4.86 2.93 -4.76
CA GLY A 63 5.77 2.64 -5.86
C GLY A 63 6.14 1.16 -6.02
N SER A 64 5.52 0.26 -5.26
CA SER A 64 5.59 -1.19 -5.50
C SER A 64 4.95 -1.56 -6.84
N GLU A 65 5.65 -2.35 -7.65
CA GLU A 65 5.24 -2.69 -9.02
C GLU A 65 4.32 -3.92 -9.08
N VAL A 66 4.53 -4.88 -8.18
CA VAL A 66 3.78 -6.15 -8.11
C VAL A 66 3.53 -6.61 -6.66
N PRO A 67 2.54 -7.48 -6.40
CA PRO A 67 2.36 -8.11 -5.09
C PRO A 67 3.62 -8.87 -4.63
N LEU A 68 3.85 -8.92 -3.30
CA LEU A 68 5.02 -9.64 -2.74
C LEU A 68 5.04 -11.13 -3.12
N SER A 69 3.87 -11.75 -3.22
CA SER A 69 3.69 -13.16 -3.62
C SER A 69 4.28 -13.46 -4.99
N ASP A 70 4.29 -12.49 -5.89
CA ASP A 70 4.70 -12.68 -7.28
C ASP A 70 6.23 -12.66 -7.42
N VAL A 71 6.93 -12.06 -6.45
CA VAL A 71 8.41 -12.00 -6.41
C VAL A 71 9.00 -13.15 -5.60
N VAL A 72 8.46 -13.42 -4.42
CA VAL A 72 8.99 -14.45 -3.51
C VAL A 72 8.51 -15.85 -3.91
N GLY A 73 7.42 -15.94 -4.68
CA GLY A 73 6.74 -17.20 -4.98
C GLY A 73 6.05 -17.80 -3.74
N ALA A 74 5.50 -18.99 -3.91
CA ALA A 74 4.87 -19.75 -2.82
C ALA A 74 5.88 -20.45 -1.87
N ALA A 75 7.18 -20.38 -2.15
CA ALA A 75 8.17 -21.27 -1.54
C ALA A 75 8.95 -20.63 -0.37
N ASP A 76 8.78 -21.26 0.82
CA ASP A 76 9.72 -21.54 1.93
C ASP A 76 10.56 -20.43 2.58
N THR A 77 10.65 -19.26 1.97
CA THR A 77 11.32 -18.06 2.48
C THR A 77 10.30 -17.12 3.15
N ALA A 78 9.31 -17.70 3.81
CA ALA A 78 8.22 -16.97 4.43
C ALA A 78 8.74 -16.07 5.56
N ILE A 79 8.22 -14.84 5.60
CA ILE A 79 8.38 -13.91 6.71
C ILE A 79 8.05 -14.65 8.02
N PRO A 80 8.82 -14.47 9.12
CA PRO A 80 8.55 -15.14 10.38
C PRO A 80 7.11 -14.93 10.85
N GLU A 81 6.49 -15.97 11.43
CA GLU A 81 5.11 -15.91 11.93
C GLU A 81 4.91 -14.86 13.03
N ASP A 82 5.97 -14.56 13.78
CA ASP A 82 5.97 -13.54 14.83
C ASP A 82 6.36 -12.15 14.31
N ALA A 83 6.49 -11.99 12.99
CA ALA A 83 6.90 -10.73 12.40
C ALA A 83 5.82 -9.66 12.59
N THR A 84 6.26 -8.51 13.07
CA THR A 84 5.45 -7.29 13.21
C THR A 84 6.10 -6.16 12.45
N ASP A 85 5.36 -5.07 12.23
CA ASP A 85 5.86 -3.88 11.52
C ASP A 85 6.48 -4.24 10.16
N ILE A 86 5.71 -5.04 9.39
CA ILE A 86 6.11 -5.54 8.08
C ILE A 86 5.82 -4.47 7.04
N HIS A 87 6.85 -4.07 6.29
CA HIS A 87 6.74 -3.19 5.14
C HIS A 87 7.54 -3.76 3.99
N TYR A 88 7.06 -3.62 2.76
CA TYR A 88 7.80 -4.09 1.58
C TYR A 88 7.68 -3.14 0.39
N VAL A 89 8.69 -3.15 -0.46
CA VAL A 89 8.65 -2.55 -1.79
C VAL A 89 9.11 -3.57 -2.82
N THR A 90 8.38 -3.65 -3.94
CA THR A 90 8.76 -4.49 -5.09
C THR A 90 9.15 -3.60 -6.27
N ARG A 91 10.32 -3.87 -6.85
CA ARG A 91 10.83 -3.14 -8.01
C ARG A 91 11.82 -3.99 -8.80
N ASN A 92 11.75 -3.98 -10.12
CA ASN A 92 12.73 -4.61 -11.01
C ASN A 92 12.99 -6.10 -10.69
N GLY A 93 11.93 -6.88 -10.43
CA GLY A 93 12.07 -8.31 -10.09
C GLY A 93 12.71 -8.58 -8.72
N SER A 94 12.76 -7.57 -7.84
CA SER A 94 13.23 -7.72 -6.47
C SER A 94 12.18 -7.25 -5.48
N ALA A 95 12.21 -7.83 -4.28
CA ALA A 95 11.39 -7.40 -3.15
C ALA A 95 12.30 -7.10 -1.97
N GLN A 96 12.18 -5.91 -1.41
CA GLN A 96 12.83 -5.53 -0.17
C GLN A 96 11.77 -5.48 0.92
N VAL A 97 12.00 -6.20 2.00
CA VAL A 97 11.05 -6.37 3.10
C VAL A 97 11.73 -6.02 4.42
N THR A 98 11.16 -5.09 5.17
CA THR A 98 11.56 -4.81 6.56
C THR A 98 10.52 -5.38 7.52
N PHE A 99 10.97 -5.99 8.61
CA PHE A 99 10.09 -6.47 9.68
C PHE A 99 10.85 -6.61 11.00
N VAL A 100 10.11 -6.74 12.10
CA VAL A 100 10.62 -6.98 13.45
C VAL A 100 10.24 -8.39 13.90
N SER A 101 11.20 -9.19 14.37
CA SER A 101 10.95 -10.58 14.82
C SER A 101 11.91 -10.99 15.96
N ARG A 102 11.46 -11.94 16.80
CA ARG A 102 12.29 -12.60 17.83
C ARG A 102 12.91 -13.91 17.32
N ARG A 103 12.51 -14.38 16.14
CA ARG A 103 12.87 -15.69 15.56
C ARG A 103 13.91 -15.59 14.44
N MET A 104 14.80 -14.60 14.49
CA MET A 104 15.80 -14.41 13.44
C MET A 104 16.73 -15.63 13.21
N PRO A 105 17.25 -16.31 14.26
CA PRO A 105 18.07 -17.51 14.02
C PRO A 105 17.30 -18.57 13.23
N ASP A 106 16.07 -18.88 13.63
CA ASP A 106 15.20 -19.84 12.92
C ASP A 106 14.96 -19.40 11.47
N PHE A 107 14.71 -18.11 11.25
CA PHE A 107 14.52 -17.55 9.91
C PHE A 107 15.74 -17.78 9.02
N LEU A 108 16.95 -17.46 9.51
CA LEU A 108 18.19 -17.68 8.77
C LEU A 108 18.45 -19.15 8.44
N HIS A 109 17.97 -20.07 9.28
CA HIS A 109 18.05 -21.51 9.01
C HIS A 109 17.06 -21.95 7.94
N ARG A 110 15.81 -21.51 8.02
CA ARG A 110 14.78 -21.85 7.02
C ARG A 110 15.09 -21.31 5.63
N THR A 111 15.71 -20.13 5.55
CA THR A 111 16.15 -19.56 4.26
C THR A 111 17.39 -20.24 3.68
N GLY A 112 18.02 -21.17 4.41
CA GLY A 112 19.25 -21.84 3.98
C GLY A 112 20.51 -20.97 4.03
N LEU A 113 20.41 -19.71 4.48
CA LEU A 113 21.57 -18.81 4.64
C LEU A 113 22.54 -19.31 5.72
N VAL A 114 22.02 -20.01 6.72
CA VAL A 114 22.81 -20.70 7.74
C VAL A 114 22.32 -22.15 7.86
N PRO A 115 23.16 -23.18 7.72
CA PRO A 115 22.73 -24.56 7.89
C PRO A 115 22.15 -24.83 9.28
N TYR A 116 21.14 -25.69 9.36
CA TYR A 116 20.56 -26.14 10.62
C TYR A 116 21.63 -26.70 11.58
N GLY A 117 21.45 -26.43 12.87
CA GLY A 117 22.39 -26.85 13.92
C GLY A 117 23.70 -26.06 13.97
N THR A 118 23.90 -25.08 13.07
CA THR A 118 25.05 -24.19 13.12
C THR A 118 24.70 -22.87 13.81
N SER A 119 25.64 -22.26 14.53
CA SER A 119 25.42 -20.90 15.06
C SER A 119 25.25 -19.89 13.92
N ALA A 120 24.21 -19.05 14.00
CA ALA A 120 24.05 -17.89 13.11
C ALA A 120 25.25 -16.94 13.17
N PHE A 121 25.99 -16.92 14.28
CA PHE A 121 27.13 -16.03 14.47
C PHE A 121 28.47 -16.63 13.99
N ALA A 122 28.46 -17.83 13.40
CA ALA A 122 29.66 -18.43 12.81
C ALA A 122 30.18 -17.55 11.65
N SER A 123 31.46 -17.15 11.73
CA SER A 123 32.07 -16.16 10.84
C SER A 123 31.94 -16.47 9.34
N ARG A 124 31.86 -17.75 8.97
CA ARG A 124 31.78 -18.18 7.56
C ARG A 124 30.45 -17.86 6.85
N TYR A 125 29.38 -17.56 7.60
CA TYR A 125 28.04 -17.27 7.03
C TYR A 125 27.64 -15.80 7.13
N ARG A 126 28.43 -15.00 7.85
CA ARG A 126 28.10 -13.62 8.14
C ARG A 126 29.17 -12.69 7.60
N SER A 127 28.73 -11.50 7.24
CA SER A 127 29.61 -10.36 7.00
C SER A 127 29.26 -9.23 7.96
N LYS A 128 30.26 -8.46 8.34
CA LYS A 128 30.05 -7.19 9.03
C LYS A 128 29.61 -6.16 7.99
N TYR A 129 28.60 -5.37 8.31
CA TYR A 129 28.19 -4.23 7.52
C TYR A 129 28.45 -2.97 8.34
N ALA A 130 29.04 -1.97 7.70
CA ALA A 130 29.54 -0.77 8.35
C ALA A 130 28.40 0.23 8.62
N LEU A 131 27.43 -0.19 9.45
CA LEU A 131 26.44 0.70 10.02
C LEU A 131 26.79 0.91 11.50
N VAL A 132 27.17 2.14 11.85
CA VAL A 132 27.66 2.48 13.19
C VAL A 132 26.51 2.46 14.19
N ASP A 133 26.80 2.23 15.47
CA ASP A 133 25.76 2.23 16.51
C ASP A 133 24.96 3.55 16.51
N GLY A 134 23.64 3.42 16.49
CA GLY A 134 22.71 4.55 16.39
C GLY A 134 22.37 5.00 14.97
N GLU A 135 23.16 4.64 13.96
CA GLU A 135 22.83 4.93 12.56
C GLU A 135 21.72 4.00 12.06
N THR A 136 20.88 4.51 11.16
CA THR A 136 19.74 3.77 10.60
C THR A 136 19.81 3.76 9.08
N GLU A 137 19.52 2.62 8.47
CA GLU A 137 19.43 2.49 7.03
C GLU A 137 18.06 1.96 6.59
N LEU A 138 17.40 2.70 5.70
CA LEU A 138 16.16 2.33 5.06
C LEU A 138 16.32 2.53 3.55
N PRO A 139 16.19 1.46 2.73
CA PRO A 139 16.31 1.59 1.28
C PRO A 139 15.27 2.53 0.69
N ALA A 140 15.64 3.21 -0.40
CA ALA A 140 14.75 4.13 -1.09
C ALA A 140 13.45 3.44 -1.55
N GLY A 141 12.32 4.07 -1.27
CA GLY A 141 10.99 3.55 -1.59
C GLY A 141 10.45 2.55 -0.56
N LEU A 142 11.26 2.04 0.36
CA LEU A 142 10.77 1.27 1.48
C LEU A 142 10.24 2.22 2.55
N CYS A 143 8.99 2.00 2.94
CA CYS A 143 8.30 2.68 4.02
C CYS A 143 8.57 2.00 5.37
N GLY A 144 8.19 2.67 6.46
CA GLY A 144 8.42 2.18 7.82
C GLY A 144 9.79 2.56 8.37
N SER A 145 10.36 1.69 9.21
CA SER A 145 11.63 1.95 9.89
C SER A 145 12.78 1.14 9.31
N GLY A 146 13.93 1.79 9.21
CA GLY A 146 15.20 1.18 8.79
C GLY A 146 15.85 0.34 9.89
N VAL A 147 16.80 -0.51 9.50
CA VAL A 147 17.62 -1.26 10.46
C VAL A 147 18.58 -0.34 11.19
N ARG A 148 18.79 -0.55 12.48
CA ARG A 148 19.71 0.23 13.31
C ARG A 148 21.02 -0.50 13.59
N GLY A 149 22.14 0.20 13.41
CA GLY A 149 23.46 -0.28 13.77
C GLY A 149 23.58 -0.70 15.24
N PRO A 150 24.48 -1.65 15.58
CA PRO A 150 25.27 -2.45 14.65
C PRO A 150 24.42 -3.52 13.94
N VAL A 151 24.72 -3.83 12.67
CA VAL A 151 24.01 -4.86 11.90
C VAL A 151 24.93 -5.97 11.42
N MET A 152 24.33 -7.11 11.08
CA MET A 152 25.01 -8.28 10.53
C MET A 152 24.31 -8.71 9.24
N THR A 153 25.09 -9.14 8.26
CA THR A 153 24.55 -9.49 6.94
C THR A 153 24.81 -10.95 6.58
N TYR A 154 23.84 -11.55 5.90
CA TYR A 154 23.83 -12.92 5.43
C TYR A 154 23.44 -12.91 3.95
N GLY A 155 24.22 -13.57 3.10
CA GLY A 155 24.04 -13.49 1.65
C GLY A 155 23.88 -14.86 1.01
N GLY A 156 22.89 -14.99 0.14
CA GLY A 156 22.68 -16.09 -0.80
C GLY A 156 22.39 -15.55 -2.21
N SER A 157 22.16 -16.45 -3.16
CA SER A 157 21.88 -16.10 -4.56
C SER A 157 20.53 -15.37 -4.71
N SER A 158 19.46 -15.92 -4.13
CA SER A 158 18.09 -15.39 -4.23
C SER A 158 17.67 -14.51 -3.06
N VAL A 159 18.33 -14.64 -1.89
CA VAL A 159 17.96 -13.92 -0.68
C VAL A 159 19.19 -13.36 0.03
N SER A 160 19.09 -12.15 0.56
CA SER A 160 20.06 -11.59 1.49
C SER A 160 19.36 -10.92 2.65
N VAL A 161 19.92 -11.03 3.85
CA VAL A 161 19.34 -10.53 5.11
C VAL A 161 20.34 -9.63 5.80
N MET A 162 19.92 -8.41 6.13
CA MET A 162 20.58 -7.54 7.09
C MET A 162 19.75 -7.54 8.37
N VAL A 163 20.37 -7.77 9.53
CA VAL A 163 19.66 -7.81 10.81
C VAL A 163 20.42 -7.10 11.91
N GLU A 164 19.67 -6.43 12.78
CA GLU A 164 20.21 -5.75 13.96
C GLU A 164 20.87 -6.71 14.94
N ARG A 165 22.13 -6.40 15.26
CA ARG A 165 22.92 -7.08 16.28
C ARG A 165 22.81 -6.35 17.61
N SER A 166 22.92 -7.07 18.71
CA SER A 166 23.05 -6.45 20.02
C SER A 166 24.36 -5.63 20.10
N PRO A 167 24.31 -4.38 20.60
CA PRO A 167 25.50 -3.58 20.82
C PRO A 167 26.33 -4.09 22.02
N PHE A 168 25.74 -4.91 22.89
CA PHE A 168 26.37 -5.39 24.13
C PHE A 168 26.91 -6.82 24.02
N ASN A 169 26.42 -7.62 23.06
CA ASN A 169 26.85 -9.00 22.85
C ASN A 169 26.92 -9.32 21.36
N GLU A 170 28.13 -9.57 20.86
CA GLU A 170 28.38 -9.83 19.43
C GLU A 170 27.80 -11.14 18.90
N GLU A 171 27.46 -12.06 19.80
CA GLU A 171 26.84 -13.36 19.51
C GLU A 171 25.34 -13.35 19.78
N SER A 172 24.71 -12.17 19.67
CA SER A 172 23.27 -12.04 19.82
C SER A 172 22.70 -10.97 18.89
N PHE A 173 21.49 -11.22 18.41
CA PHE A 173 20.66 -10.19 17.79
C PHE A 173 19.98 -9.34 18.86
N ARG A 174 19.50 -8.16 18.47
CA ARG A 174 18.49 -7.46 19.29
C ARG A 174 17.26 -8.37 19.46
N ARG A 175 16.50 -8.22 20.54
CA ARG A 175 15.29 -9.03 20.78
C ARG A 175 14.13 -8.14 21.22
N PRO A 176 13.12 -7.91 20.35
CA PRO A 176 13.08 -8.34 18.95
C PRO A 176 14.15 -7.60 18.11
N ALA A 177 14.52 -8.17 16.97
CA ALA A 177 15.42 -7.53 16.00
C ALA A 177 14.64 -7.11 14.77
N ARG A 178 14.96 -5.92 14.24
CA ARG A 178 14.58 -5.57 12.88
C ARG A 178 15.50 -6.24 11.87
N ALA A 179 14.92 -6.73 10.79
CA ALA A 179 15.65 -7.19 9.62
C ALA A 179 15.17 -6.50 8.36
N LEU A 180 16.10 -6.29 7.44
CA LEU A 180 15.86 -5.95 6.04
C LEU A 180 16.23 -7.17 5.21
N VAL A 181 15.28 -7.70 4.45
CA VAL A 181 15.44 -8.87 3.61
C VAL A 181 15.23 -8.48 2.17
N THR A 182 16.18 -8.82 1.32
CA THR A 182 16.09 -8.63 -0.13
C THR A 182 15.92 -9.97 -0.80
N TYR A 183 14.79 -10.16 -1.45
CA TYR A 183 14.51 -11.27 -2.36
C TYR A 183 14.75 -10.83 -3.80
N ARG A 184 15.30 -11.73 -4.61
CA ARG A 184 15.48 -11.56 -6.06
C ARG A 184 14.75 -12.69 -6.75
N THR A 185 14.03 -12.38 -7.83
CA THR A 185 13.50 -13.43 -8.71
C THR A 185 14.65 -14.33 -9.18
N PRO A 186 14.44 -15.66 -9.25
CA PRO A 186 15.41 -16.60 -9.80
C PRO A 186 15.91 -16.22 -11.20
#